data_AF-A0A0W8F8H1-F1
#
_entry.id   AF-A0A0W8F8H1-F1
#
_cell.length_a   1.000
_cell.length_b   1.000
_cell.length_c   1.000
_cell.angle_alpha   90.00
_cell.angle_beta   90.00
_cell.angle_gamma   90.00
#
_symmetry.space_group_name_H-M   'P 1'
#
loop_
_entity.id
_entity.type
_entity.pdbx_description
1 polymer ?
#
loop_
_entity_poly.entity_id
_entity_poly.type
_entity_poly.pdbx_seq_one_letter_code
_entity_poly.pdbx_strand_id
1 'polypeptide(L)'
;MKKYKESHACLDEALRINPRHVSCWTIKGWAFNCQNKHKDALVYLDRAIELDPHYVDAWYQKHLALNDLNRKAEADVALAKARELGFKG
;
A
#
# COMPACT_ATOMS: atom_id res chain seq x y z
N MET A 1 -19.73 6.23 2.70
CA MET A 1 -18.73 7.10 3.38
C MET A 1 -18.43 6.72 4.84
N LYS A 2 -19.35 6.14 5.64
CA LYS A 2 -19.06 5.77 7.05
C LYS A 2 -17.99 4.67 7.23
N LYS A 3 -18.07 3.58 6.44
CA LYS A 3 -17.16 2.43 6.57
C LYS A 3 -15.67 2.75 6.39
N TYR A 4 -15.33 3.72 5.54
CA TYR A 4 -13.93 4.11 5.32
C TYR A 4 -13.33 4.87 6.50
N LYS A 5 -14.12 5.74 7.15
CA LYS A 5 -13.65 6.49 8.33
C LYS A 5 -13.42 5.58 9.53
N GLU A 6 -14.32 4.61 9.72
CA GLU A 6 -14.17 3.58 10.77
C GLU A 6 -12.98 2.65 10.49
N SER A 7 -12.76 2.28 9.21
CA SER A 7 -11.59 1.50 8.80
C SER A 7 -10.28 2.23 9.09
N HIS A 8 -10.19 3.53 8.75
CA HIS A 8 -9.00 4.33 9.06
C HIS A 8 -8.73 4.43 10.56
N ALA A 9 -9.77 4.67 11.37
CA ALA A 9 -9.61 4.73 12.84
C ALA A 9 -9.15 3.40 13.44
N CYS A 10 -9.68 2.28 12.93
CA CYS A 10 -9.26 0.94 13.36
C CYS A 10 -7.80 0.65 12.99
N LEU A 11 -7.40 1.02 11.77
CA LEU A 11 -6.01 0.89 11.31
C LEU A 11 -5.05 1.79 12.11
N ASP A 12 -5.47 3.01 12.43
CA ASP A 12 -4.67 3.94 13.24
C ASP A 12 -4.46 3.41 14.66
N GLU A 13 -5.48 2.82 15.28
CA GLU A 13 -5.34 2.18 16.59
C GLU A 13 -4.45 0.93 16.54
N ALA A 14 -4.59 0.10 15.49
CA ALA A 14 -3.72 -1.05 15.28
C ALA A 14 -2.25 -0.62 15.11
N LEU A 15 -2.01 0.47 14.37
CA LEU A 15 -0.68 1.07 14.19
C LEU A 15 -0.17 1.75 15.47
N ARG A 16 -1.06 2.26 16.33
CA ARG A 16 -0.70 2.78 17.66
C ARG A 16 -0.18 1.67 18.57
N ILE A 17 -0.81 0.49 18.51
CA ILE A 17 -0.41 -0.68 19.30
C ILE A 17 0.86 -1.32 18.73
N ASN A 18 0.93 -1.47 17.40
CA ASN A 18 2.10 -2.00 16.71
C ASN A 18 2.42 -1.18 15.44
N PRO A 19 3.31 -0.18 15.54
CA PRO A 19 3.65 0.68 14.40
C PRO A 19 4.48 -0.04 13.32
N ARG A 20 4.98 -1.24 13.62
CA ARG A 20 5.76 -2.07 12.68
C ARG A 20 4.90 -3.12 11.97
N HIS A 21 3.58 -3.07 12.12
CA HIS A 21 2.68 -4.01 11.47
C HIS A 21 2.54 -3.69 9.97
N VAL A 22 3.40 -4.28 9.16
CA VAL A 22 3.50 -4.04 7.70
C VAL A 22 2.13 -4.15 7.01
N SER A 23 1.38 -5.21 7.30
CA SER A 23 0.07 -5.42 6.64
C SER A 23 -0.94 -4.33 6.99
N CYS A 24 -0.87 -3.69 8.16
CA CYS A 24 -1.76 -2.57 8.49
C CYS A 24 -1.45 -1.36 7.61
N TRP A 25 -0.16 -1.07 7.36
CA TRP A 25 0.24 -0.03 6.42
C TRP A 25 -0.19 -0.35 4.98
N THR A 26 -0.05 -1.61 4.55
CA THR A 26 -0.52 -2.05 3.23
C THR A 26 -2.04 -1.94 3.08
N ILE A 27 -2.81 -2.39 4.08
CA ILE A 27 -4.28 -2.29 4.08
C ILE A 27 -4.70 -0.82 4.07
N LYS A 28 -4.00 0.05 4.80
CA LYS A 28 -4.26 1.50 4.78
C LYS A 28 -4.00 2.08 3.38
N GLY A 29 -2.86 1.75 2.77
CA GLY A 29 -2.57 2.13 1.38
C GLY A 29 -3.64 1.67 0.39
N TRP A 30 -4.04 0.41 0.47
CA TRP A 30 -5.12 -0.15 -0.35
C TRP A 30 -6.46 0.58 -0.13
N ALA A 31 -6.83 0.87 1.11
CA ALA A 31 -8.06 1.61 1.41
C ALA A 31 -8.05 3.01 0.78
N PHE A 32 -6.89 3.69 0.72
CA PHE A 32 -6.74 4.97 0.03
C PHE A 32 -6.78 4.83 -1.49
N ASN A 33 -6.23 3.74 -2.06
CA ASN A 33 -6.41 3.41 -3.49
C ASN A 33 -7.89 3.27 -3.84
N CYS A 34 -8.67 2.52 -3.05
CA CYS A 34 -10.12 2.38 -3.25
C CYS A 34 -10.89 3.70 -3.13
N GLN A 35 -10.29 4.73 -2.52
CA GLN A 35 -10.86 6.08 -2.40
C GLN A 35 -10.39 7.02 -3.52
N ASN A 36 -9.71 6.51 -4.55
CA ASN A 36 -9.03 7.28 -5.61
C ASN A 36 -7.99 8.27 -5.08
N LYS A 37 -7.49 8.05 -3.86
CA LYS A 37 -6.47 8.87 -3.22
C LYS A 37 -5.10 8.22 -3.38
N HIS A 38 -4.72 7.99 -4.62
CA HIS A 38 -3.52 7.21 -4.97
C HIS A 38 -2.23 7.85 -4.42
N LYS A 39 -2.13 9.19 -4.39
CA LYS A 39 -0.96 9.87 -3.81
C LYS A 39 -0.77 9.57 -2.33
N ASP A 40 -1.86 9.60 -1.56
CA ASP A 40 -1.84 9.26 -0.14
C ASP A 40 -1.56 7.77 0.06
N ALA A 41 -2.14 6.92 -0.81
CA ALA A 41 -1.89 5.48 -0.78
C ALA A 41 -0.39 5.17 -0.91
N LEU A 42 0.32 5.84 -1.82
CA LEU A 42 1.77 5.68 -1.98
C LEU A 42 2.54 5.94 -0.69
N VAL A 43 2.19 6.99 0.07
CA VAL A 43 2.86 7.29 1.35
C VAL A 43 2.75 6.11 2.33
N TYR A 44 1.57 5.50 2.44
CA TYR A 44 1.38 4.35 3.34
C TYR A 44 2.04 3.07 2.81
N LEU A 45 2.03 2.87 1.50
CA LEU A 45 2.66 1.71 0.86
C LEU A 45 4.19 1.79 0.91
N ASP A 46 4.75 2.98 0.73
CA ASP A 46 6.17 3.25 0.92
C ASP A 46 6.57 2.96 2.36
N ARG A 47 5.75 3.36 3.34
CA ARG A 47 6.00 3.01 4.75
C ARG A 47 5.96 1.50 5.00
N ALA A 48 5.05 0.77 4.35
CA ALA A 48 5.00 -0.68 4.45
C ALA A 48 6.27 -1.33 3.88
N ILE A 49 6.74 -0.84 2.73
CA ILE A 49 7.97 -1.30 2.05
C ILE A 49 9.22 -0.95 2.88
N GLU A 50 9.28 0.21 3.52
CA GLU A 50 10.38 0.57 4.42
C GLU A 50 10.47 -0.39 5.62
N LEU A 51 9.33 -0.85 6.12
CA LEU A 51 9.27 -1.78 7.26
C LEU A 51 9.60 -3.22 6.84
N ASP A 52 9.09 -3.65 5.69
CA ASP A 52 9.42 -4.93 5.08
C ASP A 52 9.49 -4.82 3.55
N PRO A 53 10.72 -4.71 3.00
CA PRO A 53 10.93 -4.63 1.56
C PRO A 53 10.54 -5.91 0.82
N HIS A 54 10.31 -7.04 1.51
CA HIS A 54 9.94 -8.31 0.91
C HIS A 54 8.41 -8.53 0.90
N TYR A 55 7.63 -7.57 1.42
CA TYR A 55 6.19 -7.68 1.49
C TYR A 55 5.56 -7.46 0.10
N VAL A 56 5.28 -8.56 -0.59
CA VAL A 56 4.79 -8.60 -1.99
C VAL A 56 3.57 -7.70 -2.20
N ASP A 57 2.60 -7.77 -1.30
CA ASP A 57 1.34 -7.02 -1.45
C ASP A 57 1.56 -5.50 -1.44
N ALA A 58 2.55 -5.00 -0.68
CA ALA A 58 2.84 -3.57 -0.65
C ALA A 58 3.36 -3.07 -2.01
N TRP A 59 4.25 -3.84 -2.64
CA TRP A 59 4.75 -3.53 -3.98
C TRP A 59 3.66 -3.62 -5.04
N TYR A 60 2.79 -4.63 -4.97
CA TYR A 60 1.69 -4.76 -5.91
C TYR A 60 0.67 -3.62 -5.77
N GLN A 61 0.28 -3.27 -4.54
CA GLN A 61 -0.61 -2.13 -4.30
C GLN A 61 0.02 -0.79 -4.72
N LYS A 62 1.35 -0.66 -4.59
CA LYS A 62 2.10 0.51 -5.06
C LYS A 62 2.08 0.60 -6.58
N HIS A 63 2.26 -0.53 -7.27
CA HIS A 63 2.11 -0.60 -8.72
C HIS A 63 0.73 -0.13 -9.18
N LEU A 64 -0.35 -0.61 -8.55
CA LEU A 64 -1.72 -0.18 -8.87
C LEU A 64 -1.91 1.32 -8.68
N ALA A 65 -1.46 1.87 -7.54
CA ALA A 65 -1.52 3.30 -7.25
C ALA A 65 -0.76 4.15 -8.30
N LEU A 66 0.41 3.68 -8.74
CA LEU A 66 1.23 4.37 -9.74
C LEU A 66 0.61 4.32 -11.14
N ASN A 67 -0.01 3.20 -11.50
CA ASN A 67 -0.75 3.08 -12.75
C ASN A 67 -1.91 4.08 -12.82
N ASP A 68 -2.69 4.20 -11.75
CA ASP A 68 -3.81 5.15 -11.67
C ASP A 68 -3.34 6.61 -11.72
N LEU A 69 -2.12 6.88 -11.24
CA LEU A 69 -1.46 8.19 -11.37
C LEU A 69 -0.76 8.40 -12.73
N ASN A 70 -0.87 7.45 -13.66
CA ASN A 70 -0.20 7.45 -14.96
C ASN A 70 1.35 7.53 -14.86
N ARG A 71 1.92 7.09 -13.73
CA ARG A 71 3.38 7.04 -13.47
C ARG A 71 3.95 5.68 -13.88
N LYS A 72 3.83 5.37 -15.16
CA LYS A 72 4.11 4.03 -15.72
C LYS A 72 5.52 3.50 -15.41
N ALA A 73 6.54 4.34 -15.56
CA ALA A 73 7.93 3.93 -15.31
C ALA A 73 8.15 3.42 -13.87
N GLU A 74 7.55 4.08 -12.88
CA GLU A 74 7.64 3.66 -11.49
C GLU A 74 6.74 2.46 -11.18
N ALA A 75 5.58 2.39 -11.85
CA ALA A 75 4.68 1.25 -11.73
C ALA A 75 5.36 -0.04 -12.22
N ASP A 76 6.10 0.02 -13.33
CA ASP A 76 6.83 -1.12 -13.87
C ASP A 76 7.92 -1.60 -12.91
N VAL A 77 8.63 -0.66 -12.27
CA VAL A 77 9.62 -0.97 -11.22
C VAL A 77 8.96 -1.65 -10.03
N ALA A 78 7.83 -1.13 -9.56
CA ALA A 78 7.10 -1.73 -8.44
C ALA A 78 6.57 -3.13 -8.77
N LEU A 79 6.06 -3.34 -9.99
CA LEU A 79 5.60 -4.66 -10.45
C LEU A 79 6.74 -5.65 -10.62
N ALA A 80 7.87 -5.21 -11.18
CA ALA A 80 9.08 -6.02 -11.29
C ALA A 80 9.53 -6.48 -9.90
N LYS A 81 9.52 -5.59 -8.91
CA LYS A 81 9.89 -5.95 -7.54
C LYS A 81 8.90 -6.93 -6.91
N ALA A 82 7.59 -6.73 -7.10
CA ALA A 82 6.59 -7.68 -6.64
C ALA A 82 6.82 -9.07 -7.24
N ARG A 83 7.10 -9.16 -8.55
CA ARG A 83 7.37 -10.43 -9.27
C ARG A 83 8.64 -11.11 -8.77
N GLU A 84 9.72 -10.35 -8.54
CA GLU A 84 10.96 -10.85 -7.96
C GLU A 84 10.72 -11.51 -6.59
N LEU A 85 9.82 -10.93 -5.79
CA LEU A 85 9.44 -11.42 -4.47
C LEU A 85 8.42 -12.58 -4.51
N GLY A 86 8.03 -13.04 -5.71
CA GLY A 86 7.13 -14.19 -5.88
C GLY A 86 5.68 -13.83 -6.21
N PHE A 87 5.38 -12.59 -6.58
CA PHE A 87 4.07 -12.24 -7.14
C PHE A 87 3.82 -13.01 -8.44
N LYS A 88 2.87 -13.94 -8.40
CA LYS A 88 2.35 -14.67 -9.55
C LYS A 88 0.94 -14.16 -9.81
N GLY A 89 0.84 -12.94 -10.32
CA GLY A 89 -0.42 -12.38 -10.84
C GLY A 89 -0.82 -13.02 -12.15
#